data_AF-X6C9N6-F1
#
_entry.id   AF-X6C9N6-F1
#
_cell.length_a   1.000
_cell.length_b   1.000
_cell.length_c   1.000
_cell.angle_alpha   90.00
_cell.angle_beta   90.00
_cell.angle_gamma   90.00
#
_symmetry.space_group_name_H-M   'P 1'
#
loop_
_entity.id
_entity.type
_entity.pdbx_description
1 polymer ?
#
loop_
_entity_poly.entity_id
_entity_poly.type
_entity_poly.pdbx_seq_one_letter_code
_entity_poly.pdbx_strand_id
1 'polypeptide(L)'
;MLLIRCPYCEEERPELEFRNAGEAHIARSANMAGESDDDFEKFFFIRSNPKGIIYERWRHIHGCARFFNAVRDTVTDKFVMTYKAGEPKPSKLPKNSNEMASK
;
A
#
# COMPACT_ATOMS: atom_id res chain seq x y z
N MET A 1 2.97 12.23 -13.50
CA MET A 1 2.87 12.70 -12.11
C MET A 1 1.56 12.21 -11.55
N LEU A 2 1.58 11.12 -10.78
CA LEU A 2 0.40 10.55 -10.15
C LEU A 2 -0.07 11.44 -8.99
N LEU A 3 -1.36 11.43 -8.73
CA LEU A 3 -1.96 12.02 -7.53
C LEU A 3 -2.28 10.92 -6.54
N ILE A 4 -1.84 11.09 -5.29
CA ILE A 4 -2.05 10.14 -4.22
C ILE A 4 -2.79 10.87 -3.09
N ARG A 5 -3.97 10.36 -2.71
CA ARG A 5 -4.69 10.90 -1.55
C ARG A 5 -4.09 10.34 -0.26
N CYS A 6 -3.56 11.18 0.60
CA CYS A 6 -3.06 10.74 1.91
C CYS A 6 -4.26 10.55 2.87
N PRO A 7 -4.51 9.35 3.42
CA PRO A 7 -5.68 9.11 4.29
C PRO A 7 -5.55 9.75 5.69
N TYR A 8 -4.42 10.42 5.97
CA TYR A 8 -4.21 11.15 7.22
C TYR A 8 -4.23 12.67 7.03
N CYS A 9 -3.74 13.17 5.89
CA CYS A 9 -3.86 14.58 5.54
C CYS A 9 -5.19 14.88 4.84
N GLU A 10 -5.88 13.85 4.34
CA GLU A 10 -7.16 13.90 3.63
C GLU A 10 -7.13 14.66 2.29
N GLU A 11 -5.93 14.92 1.79
CA GLU A 11 -5.64 15.69 0.57
C GLU A 11 -4.95 14.84 -0.50
N GLU A 12 -5.16 15.21 -1.76
CA GLU A 12 -4.38 14.70 -2.90
C GLU A 12 -3.08 15.48 -3.04
N ARG A 13 -1.97 14.75 -3.14
CA ARG A 13 -0.63 15.32 -3.33
C ARG A 13 0.11 14.62 -4.46
N PRO A 14 1.07 15.29 -5.13
CA PRO A 14 1.88 14.67 -6.17
C PRO A 14 2.72 13.52 -5.63
N GLU A 15 2.92 12.47 -6.45
CA GLU A 15 3.70 11.27 -6.09
C GLU A 15 5.11 11.57 -5.54
N LEU A 16 5.71 12.70 -5.96
CA LEU A 16 7.03 13.15 -5.51
C LEU A 16 7.11 13.40 -4.01
N GLU A 17 5.99 13.73 -3.36
CA GLU A 17 5.93 13.89 -1.91
C GLU A 17 5.99 12.55 -1.15
N PHE A 18 5.90 11.42 -1.86
CA PHE A 18 5.78 10.09 -1.29
C PHE A 18 6.95 9.17 -1.65
N ARG A 19 7.07 8.10 -0.87
CA ARG A 19 7.92 6.95 -1.19
C ARG A 19 7.09 5.68 -1.17
N ASN A 20 7.19 4.91 -2.25
CA ASN A 20 6.69 3.54 -2.29
C ASN A 20 7.53 2.68 -1.33
N ALA A 21 6.87 1.79 -0.59
CA ALA A 21 7.46 0.93 0.42
C ALA A 21 7.15 -0.56 0.16
N GLY A 22 6.91 -0.91 -1.10
CA GLY A 22 6.65 -2.26 -1.57
C GLY A 22 5.26 -2.78 -1.19
N GLU A 23 5.13 -4.10 -1.21
CA GLU A 23 3.89 -4.81 -0.92
C GLU A 23 3.32 -4.50 0.49
N ALA A 24 2.00 -4.38 0.56
CA ALA A 24 1.26 -4.24 1.81
C ALA A 24 0.93 -5.61 2.43
N HIS A 25 0.60 -5.60 3.72
CA HIS A 25 0.13 -6.78 4.47
C HIS A 25 1.15 -7.90 4.66
N ILE A 26 2.45 -7.60 4.52
CA ILE A 26 3.51 -8.48 4.96
C ILE A 26 3.90 -8.09 6.39
N ALA A 27 3.51 -8.93 7.34
CA ALA A 27 3.85 -8.77 8.74
C ALA A 27 5.16 -9.49 9.05
N ARG A 28 6.00 -8.84 9.86
CA ARG A 28 7.14 -9.51 10.48
C ARG A 28 6.63 -10.45 11.57
N SER A 29 7.12 -11.68 11.59
CA SER A 29 6.79 -12.64 12.64
C SER A 29 7.26 -12.17 14.01
N ALA A 30 6.45 -12.43 15.03
CA ALA A 30 6.78 -12.14 16.42
C ALA A 30 7.88 -13.07 16.95
N ASN A 31 8.08 -14.24 16.32
CA ASN A 31 9.11 -15.21 16.69
C ASN A 31 10.02 -15.53 15.50
N MET A 32 10.74 -14.52 14.99
CA MET A 32 11.66 -14.69 13.86
C MET A 32 12.73 -15.79 14.08
N ALA A 33 13.15 -16.00 15.32
CA ALA A 33 14.21 -16.97 15.64
C ALA A 33 13.73 -18.43 15.58
N GLY A 34 12.42 -18.66 15.58
CA GLY A 34 11.82 -19.99 15.46
C GLY A 34 11.31 -20.31 14.06
N GLU A 35 11.50 -19.43 13.07
CA GLU A 35 11.11 -19.70 11.69
C GLU A 35 12.09 -20.67 11.02
N SER A 36 11.59 -21.43 10.05
CA SER A 36 12.44 -22.20 9.14
C SER A 36 13.23 -21.25 8.23
N ASP A 37 14.38 -21.70 7.71
CA ASP A 37 15.16 -20.91 6.73
C ASP A 37 14.30 -20.55 5.50
N ASP A 38 13.47 -21.48 5.03
CA ASP A 38 12.55 -21.25 3.90
C ASP A 38 11.52 -20.15 4.19
N ASP A 39 10.96 -20.11 5.39
CA ASP A 39 9.97 -19.09 5.76
C ASP A 39 10.63 -17.74 6.01
N PHE A 40 11.84 -17.75 6.58
CA PHE A 40 12.66 -16.56 6.74
C PHE A 40 13.06 -15.96 5.38
N GLU A 41 13.47 -16.79 4.42
CA GLU A 41 13.77 -16.39 3.03
C GLU A 41 12.54 -15.74 2.38
N LYS A 42 11.37 -16.37 2.48
CA LYS A 42 10.11 -15.83 1.95
C LYS A 42 9.82 -14.45 2.55
N PHE A 43 9.97 -14.29 3.87
CA PHE A 43 9.73 -13.00 4.52
C PHE A 43 10.75 -11.93 4.10
N PHE A 44 12.03 -12.26 3.97
CA PHE A 44 13.07 -11.28 3.65
C PHE A 44 13.08 -10.86 2.18
N PHE A 45 12.95 -11.82 1.26
CA PHE A 45 13.26 -11.60 -0.16
C PHE A 45 12.05 -11.69 -1.08
N ILE A 46 11.02 -12.45 -0.72
CA ILE A 46 9.95 -12.77 -1.65
C ILE A 46 8.77 -11.81 -1.50
N ARG A 47 8.37 -11.17 -2.62
CA ARG A 47 7.22 -10.26 -2.71
C ARG A 47 6.38 -10.64 -3.92
N SER A 48 5.07 -10.41 -3.84
CA SER A 48 4.21 -10.49 -5.02
C SER A 48 4.52 -9.34 -5.98
N ASN A 49 4.50 -9.66 -7.28
CA ASN A 49 4.66 -8.67 -8.34
C ASN A 49 3.59 -8.88 -9.42
N PRO A 50 2.30 -8.69 -9.09
CA PRO A 50 1.21 -8.92 -10.04
C PRO A 50 1.19 -7.83 -11.13
N LYS A 51 0.90 -8.27 -12.36
CA LYS A 51 0.46 -7.38 -13.44
C LYS A 51 -1.03 -7.10 -13.26
N GLY A 52 -1.39 -5.87 -12.90
CA GLY A 52 -2.75 -5.46 -12.57
C GLY A 52 -2.84 -4.95 -11.13
N ILE A 53 -3.89 -5.32 -10.41
CA ILE A 53 -4.12 -4.83 -9.05
C ILE A 53 -3.01 -5.30 -8.09
N ILE A 54 -2.36 -4.33 -7.45
CA ILE A 54 -1.41 -4.53 -6.35
C ILE A 54 -1.89 -3.80 -5.09
N TYR A 55 -1.56 -4.38 -3.94
CA TYR A 55 -1.72 -3.74 -2.63
C TYR A 55 -0.33 -3.36 -2.14
N GLU A 56 -0.09 -2.07 -2.00
CA GLU A 56 1.23 -1.51 -1.74
C GLU A 56 1.19 -0.55 -0.55
N ARG A 57 2.36 -0.30 0.06
CA ARG A 57 2.54 0.70 1.11
C ARG A 57 3.18 1.95 0.57
N TRP A 58 2.77 3.07 1.11
CA TRP A 58 3.34 4.38 0.79
C TRP A 58 3.59 5.16 2.06
N ARG A 59 4.62 6.02 2.03
CA ARG A 59 4.94 6.96 3.10
C ARG A 59 4.93 8.38 2.57
N HIS A 60 4.20 9.28 3.24
CA HIS A 60 4.15 10.71 2.89
C HIS A 60 5.37 11.44 3.44
N ILE A 61 6.53 11.24 2.81
CA ILE A 61 7.83 11.68 3.33
C ILE A 61 8.02 13.20 3.37
N HIS A 62 7.31 13.95 2.52
CA HIS A 62 7.32 15.41 2.50
C HIS A 62 6.06 16.03 3.17
N GLY A 63 5.32 15.24 3.93
CA GLY A 63 4.11 15.66 4.64
C GLY A 63 4.03 15.04 6.04
N CYS A 64 2.97 14.27 6.31
CA CYS A 64 2.72 13.75 7.68
C CYS A 64 3.67 12.64 8.14
N ALA A 65 4.61 12.18 7.30
CA ALA A 65 5.60 11.14 7.57
C ALA A 65 5.05 9.74 7.95
N ARG A 66 3.73 9.54 7.86
CA ARG A 66 3.04 8.28 8.18
C ARG A 66 3.06 7.31 6.99
N PHE A 67 3.08 6.03 7.31
CA PHE A 67 2.80 4.96 6.36
C PHE A 67 1.29 4.77 6.21
N PHE A 68 0.86 4.46 4.99
CA PHE A 68 -0.50 4.03 4.68
C PHE A 68 -0.45 2.95 3.59
N ASN A 69 -1.60 2.32 3.35
CA ASN A 69 -1.75 1.33 2.30
C ASN A 69 -2.49 1.94 1.10
N ALA A 70 -2.19 1.45 -0.10
CA ALA A 70 -2.87 1.80 -1.32
C ALA A 70 -3.18 0.56 -2.15
N VAL A 71 -4.21 0.68 -2.99
CA VAL A 71 -4.48 -0.26 -4.08
C VAL A 71 -4.25 0.50 -5.37
N ARG A 72 -3.37 -0.03 -6.22
CA ARG A 72 -3.04 0.56 -7.52
C ARG A 72 -3.13 -0.51 -8.58
N ASP A 73 -3.54 -0.13 -9.79
CA ASP A 73 -3.38 -0.97 -10.97
C ASP A 73 -1.99 -0.70 -11.57
N THR A 74 -1.11 -1.70 -11.57
CA THR A 74 0.28 -1.59 -12.07
C THR A 74 0.38 -1.50 -13.59
N VAL A 75 -0.72 -1.70 -14.32
CA VAL A 75 -0.78 -1.52 -15.78
C VAL A 75 -1.13 -0.08 -16.15
N THR A 76 -2.06 0.53 -15.42
CA THR A 76 -2.57 1.88 -15.72
C THR A 76 -2.03 2.98 -14.79
N ASP A 77 -1.28 2.59 -13.76
CA ASP A 77 -0.80 3.41 -12.65
C ASP A 77 -1.90 4.11 -11.84
N LYS A 78 -3.17 3.74 -12.07
CA LYS A 78 -4.30 4.36 -11.39
C LYS A 78 -4.37 3.88 -9.94
N PHE A 79 -4.31 4.82 -9.01
CA PHE A 79 -4.69 4.57 -7.62
C PHE A 79 -6.21 4.30 -7.57
N VAL A 80 -6.55 3.09 -7.16
CA VAL A 80 -7.93 2.69 -6.92
C VAL A 80 -8.37 3.24 -5.58
N MET A 81 -7.62 2.99 -4.51
CA MET A 81 -7.93 3.49 -3.16
C MET A 81 -6.70 3.66 -2.27
N THR A 82 -6.84 4.44 -1.20
CA THR A 82 -5.86 4.57 -0.11
C THR A 82 -6.57 4.40 1.24
N TYR A 83 -5.92 3.78 2.20
CA TYR A 83 -6.50 3.45 3.50
C TYR A 83 -5.39 3.38 4.57
N LYS A 84 -5.77 3.51 5.85
CA LYS A 84 -4.80 3.73 6.92
C LYS A 84 -3.95 2.47 7.16
N ALA A 85 -2.73 2.65 7.64
CA ALA A 85 -1.92 1.52 8.07
C ALA A 85 -2.59 0.79 9.25
N GLY A 86 -2.52 -0.54 9.25
CA GLY A 86 -3.18 -1.40 10.23
C GLY A 86 -4.63 -1.78 9.89
N GLU A 87 -5.27 -1.08 8.95
CA GLU A 87 -6.58 -1.51 8.44
C GLU A 87 -6.45 -2.78 7.58
N PRO A 88 -7.43 -3.70 7.65
CA PRO A 88 -7.38 -4.96 6.94
C PRO A 88 -7.39 -4.76 5.42
N LYS A 89 -6.80 -5.72 4.69
CA LYS A 89 -6.83 -5.74 3.22
C LYS A 89 -8.29 -5.72 2.72
N PRO A 90 -8.71 -4.71 1.92
CA PRO A 90 -10.06 -4.63 1.39
C PRO A 90 -10.42 -5.84 0.52
N SER A 91 -11.55 -6.50 0.82
CA SER A 91 -12.04 -7.69 0.11
C SER A 91 -12.80 -7.37 -1.18
N LYS A 92 -13.32 -6.15 -1.29
CA LYS A 92 -14.01 -5.64 -2.49
C LYS A 92 -13.40 -4.31 -2.88
N LEU A 93 -13.06 -4.19 -4.15
CA LEU A 93 -12.58 -2.93 -4.72
C LEU A 93 -13.77 -2.15 -5.25
N PRO A 94 -13.75 -0.81 -5.14
CA PRO A 94 -14.77 0.03 -5.74
C PRO A 94 -14.74 -0.15 -7.25
N LYS A 95 -15.93 -0.26 -7.86
CA LYS A 95 -16.06 -0.47 -9.30
C LYS A 95 -15.68 0.78 -10.11
N ASN A 96 -15.73 1.96 -9.47
CA ASN A 96 -15.38 3.25 -10.06
C ASN A 96 -14.61 4.13 -9.04
N SER A 97 -13.68 4.95 -9.52
CA SER A 97 -12.85 5.85 -8.70
C SER A 97 -13.64 6.94 -7.94
N ASN A 98 -14.89 7.20 -8.31
CA ASN A 98 -15.68 8.32 -7.75
C ASN A 98 -16.49 7.97 -6.49
N GLU A 99 -16.51 6.71 -6.03
CA GLU A 99 -17.34 6.31 -4.87
C GLU A 99 -16.67 6.52 -3.50
N MET A 100 -15.38 6.87 -3.45
CA MET A 100 -14.65 7.05 -2.17
C MET A 100 -14.58 8.48 -1.64
N ALA A 101 -15.11 9.45 -2.37
CA ALA A 101 -15.15 10.85 -1.93
C ALA A 101 -16.34 11.16 -0.99
N SER A 102 -17.14 10.15 -0.61
CA SER A 102 -18.45 10.34 0.03
C SER A 102 -18.56 9.79 1.46
N LYS A 103 -17.46 9.48 2.13
CA LYS A 103 -17.46 9.14 3.57
C LYS A 103 -16.28 9.76 4.29
#